data_AF-R6PK28-F1
#
_entry.id   AF-R6PK28-F1
#
_cell.length_a   1.000
_cell.length_b   1.000
_cell.length_c   1.000
_cell.angle_alpha   90.00
_cell.angle_beta   90.00
_cell.angle_gamma   90.00
#
_symmetry.space_group_name_H-M   'P 1'
#
loop_
_entity.id
_entity.type
_entity.pdbx_description
1 polymer ?
#
loop_
_entity_poly.entity_id
_entity_poly.type
_entity_poly.pdbx_seq_one_letter_code
_entity_poly.pdbx_strand_id
1 'polypeptide(L)'
;MGLECCGCHGTTAALALLNDAVKKGGVMASSHVGGLSGAFIPVTEDAGMIDAARCGALSVTKLEAMTAVCSVGLDMINIPGDTPAEVISAIIADEAAIGMVNSKTTAVRVIPAIGKKVGEELSFGGLLGSGPVMPLSTYSPAKFIARGGRIPAPMQSLKN
;
A
#
# COMPACT_ATOMS: atom_id res chain seq x y z
N MET A 1 10.64 -4.21 16.74
CA MET A 1 10.59 -5.68 16.53
C MET A 1 11.92 -6.26 16.00
N GLY A 2 13.05 -5.54 16.10
CA GLY A 2 14.38 -6.07 15.73
C GLY A 2 14.73 -6.00 14.24
N LEU A 3 13.97 -5.26 13.42
CA LEU A 3 14.32 -4.99 12.04
C LEU A 3 15.16 -3.72 11.95
N GLU A 4 16.17 -3.71 11.08
CA GLU A 4 17.04 -2.56 10.84
C GLU A 4 16.29 -1.37 10.23
N CYS A 5 15.43 -1.62 9.24
CA CYS A 5 14.65 -0.60 8.55
C CYS A 5 13.29 -1.15 8.11
N CYS A 6 12.28 -0.27 7.98
CA CYS A 6 11.02 -0.67 7.38
C CYS A 6 11.21 -0.96 5.89
N GLY A 7 10.62 -2.05 5.40
CA GLY A 7 10.70 -2.47 4.00
C GLY A 7 11.69 -3.62 3.76
N CYS A 8 12.57 -3.93 4.71
CA CYS A 8 13.44 -5.09 4.61
C CYS A 8 12.67 -6.44 4.68
N HIS A 9 13.39 -7.55 4.46
CA HIS A 9 12.82 -8.88 4.67
C HIS A 9 12.43 -9.06 6.15
N GLY A 10 11.23 -9.59 6.37
CA GLY A 10 10.64 -9.68 7.71
C GLY A 10 9.67 -8.54 8.07
N THR A 11 9.70 -7.39 7.38
CA THR A 11 8.73 -6.29 7.65
C THR A 11 7.28 -6.74 7.52
N THR A 12 6.94 -7.54 6.50
CA THR A 12 5.58 -8.05 6.31
C THR A 12 5.15 -8.96 7.47
N ALA A 13 6.04 -9.83 7.97
CA ALA A 13 5.74 -10.70 9.11
C ALA A 13 5.59 -9.91 10.42
N ALA A 14 6.48 -8.94 10.66
CA ALA A 14 6.41 -8.02 11.79
C ALA A 14 5.11 -7.22 11.79
N LEU A 15 4.70 -6.72 10.63
CA LEU A 15 3.44 -6.01 10.44
C LEU A 15 2.23 -6.90 10.70
N ALA A 16 2.24 -8.14 10.21
CA ALA A 16 1.17 -9.10 10.45
C ALA A 16 1.00 -9.38 11.95
N LEU A 17 2.11 -9.60 12.67
CA LEU A 17 2.13 -9.77 14.11
C LEU A 17 1.56 -8.55 14.84
N LEU A 18 1.97 -7.34 14.46
CA LEU A 18 1.45 -6.10 15.03
C LEU A 18 -0.06 -5.96 14.80
N ASN A 19 -0.51 -6.18 13.56
CA ASN A 19 -1.91 -5.99 13.19
C ASN A 19 -2.82 -6.99 13.92
N ASP A 20 -2.41 -8.25 14.03
CA ASP A 20 -3.13 -9.29 14.78
C ASP A 20 -3.23 -8.95 16.27
N ALA A 21 -2.13 -8.51 16.89
CA ALA A 21 -2.12 -8.09 18.29
C ALA A 21 -3.06 -6.90 18.55
N VAL A 22 -3.04 -5.87 17.69
CA VAL A 22 -3.91 -4.69 17.80
C VAL A 22 -5.39 -5.08 17.61
N LYS A 23 -5.70 -5.95 16.63
CA LYS A 23 -7.07 -6.43 16.42
C LYS A 23 -7.59 -7.22 17.61
N LYS A 24 -6.79 -8.15 18.16
CA LYS A 24 -7.15 -8.91 19.36
C LYS A 24 -7.36 -8.00 20.56
N GLY A 25 -6.47 -7.03 20.77
CA GLY A 25 -6.63 -6.03 21.84
C GLY A 25 -7.91 -5.22 21.69
N GLY A 26 -8.24 -4.77 20.48
CA GLY A 26 -9.47 -4.04 20.18
C GLY A 26 -10.74 -4.86 20.44
N VAL A 27 -10.75 -6.13 20.02
CA VAL A 27 -11.89 -7.05 20.25
C VAL A 27 -12.06 -7.36 21.73
N MET A 28 -10.96 -7.50 22.49
CA MET A 28 -11.03 -7.77 23.93
C MET A 28 -11.64 -6.62 24.74
N ALA A 29 -11.45 -5.36 24.30
CA ALA A 29 -11.88 -4.18 25.03
C ALA A 29 -13.30 -3.67 24.68
N SER A 30 -13.92 -4.19 23.61
CA SER A 30 -15.20 -3.67 23.10
C SER A 30 -16.27 -4.74 22.94
N SER A 31 -17.49 -4.42 23.37
CA SER A 31 -18.69 -5.23 23.09
C SER A 31 -19.29 -4.96 21.71
N HIS A 32 -18.89 -3.86 21.06
CA HIS A 32 -19.31 -3.46 19.71
C HIS A 32 -18.09 -2.98 18.94
N VAL A 33 -17.58 -3.83 18.05
CA VAL A 33 -16.41 -3.49 17.23
C VAL A 33 -16.92 -2.82 15.95
N GLY A 34 -16.57 -1.55 15.77
CA GLY A 34 -16.83 -0.78 14.54
C GLY A 34 -15.60 0.03 14.16
N GLY A 35 -15.42 0.29 12.86
CA GLY A 35 -14.27 1.02 12.31
C GLY A 35 -13.10 0.14 11.88
N LEU A 36 -12.00 0.77 11.48
CA LEU A 36 -10.78 0.10 11.00
C LEU A 36 -9.78 -0.07 12.16
N SER A 37 -9.66 -1.29 12.69
CA SER A 37 -8.57 -1.63 13.61
C SER A 37 -7.40 -2.20 12.82
N GLY A 38 -6.32 -1.44 12.71
CA GLY A 38 -5.06 -1.93 12.17
C GLY A 38 -4.02 -0.87 11.88
N ALA A 39 -2.87 -1.34 11.40
CA ALA A 39 -1.77 -0.47 11.02
C ALA A 39 -2.09 0.26 9.71
N PHE A 40 -1.98 1.59 9.76
CA PHE A 40 -2.03 2.48 8.61
C PHE A 40 -0.60 2.80 8.17
N ILE A 41 -0.33 2.83 6.87
CA ILE A 41 1.02 2.99 6.32
C ILE A 41 1.04 4.17 5.33
N PRO A 42 0.89 5.41 5.81
CA PRO A 42 0.88 6.58 4.93
C PRO A 42 2.32 7.01 4.62
N VAL A 43 2.78 6.75 3.40
CA VAL A 43 4.21 6.90 3.06
C VAL A 43 4.69 8.33 3.21
N THR A 44 3.89 9.33 2.86
CA THR A 44 4.30 10.75 2.95
C THR A 44 3.89 11.43 4.26
N GLU A 45 3.24 10.73 5.20
CA GLU A 45 2.80 11.31 6.48
C GLU A 45 3.64 10.77 7.66
N ASP A 46 4.23 9.57 7.54
CA ASP A 46 5.06 8.94 8.58
C ASP A 46 6.56 9.12 8.31
N ALA A 47 7.28 9.76 9.25
CA ALA A 47 8.71 10.02 9.12
C ALA A 47 9.56 8.75 8.89
N GLY A 48 9.21 7.63 9.53
CA GLY A 48 9.91 6.37 9.35
C GLY A 48 9.68 5.75 7.97
N MET A 49 8.47 5.86 7.42
CA MET A 49 8.17 5.44 6.05
C MET A 49 8.86 6.34 5.02
N ILE A 50 8.88 7.65 5.25
CA ILE A 50 9.59 8.61 4.39
C ILE A 50 11.08 8.25 4.32
N ASP A 51 11.72 8.04 5.47
CA ASP A 51 13.15 7.72 5.53
C ASP A 51 13.46 6.36 4.90
N ALA A 52 12.58 5.36 5.10
CA ALA A 52 12.69 4.06 4.46
C ALA A 52 12.52 4.13 2.93
N ALA A 53 11.64 5.01 2.43
CA ALA A 53 11.48 5.26 1.01
C ALA A 53 12.70 6.00 0.43
N ARG A 54 13.26 6.98 1.16
CA ARG A 54 14.46 7.73 0.75
C ARG A 54 15.70 6.84 0.63
N CYS A 55 15.92 5.94 1.58
CA CYS A 55 17.07 5.04 1.54
C CYS A 55 16.85 3.84 0.61
N GLY A 56 15.68 3.72 -0.04
CA GLY A 56 15.35 2.66 -0.97
C GLY A 56 15.02 1.31 -0.33
N ALA A 57 14.91 1.24 1.01
CA ALA A 57 14.49 0.04 1.71
C ALA A 57 13.00 -0.29 1.47
N LEU A 58 12.19 0.75 1.28
CA LEU A 58 10.76 0.64 1.02
C LEU A 58 10.45 0.90 -0.46
N SER A 59 9.92 -0.11 -1.14
CA SER A 59 9.46 -0.03 -2.53
C SER A 59 7.93 -0.15 -2.60
N VAL A 60 7.33 0.30 -3.72
CA VAL A 60 5.88 0.18 -3.94
C VAL A 60 5.44 -1.28 -3.92
N THR A 61 6.20 -2.20 -4.52
CA THR A 61 5.94 -3.64 -4.47
C THR A 61 6.04 -4.22 -3.05
N LYS A 62 6.90 -3.64 -2.21
CA LYS A 62 6.99 -4.05 -0.79
C LYS A 62 5.78 -3.57 -0.01
N LEU A 63 5.31 -2.34 -0.29
CA LEU A 63 4.06 -1.81 0.26
C LEU A 63 2.88 -2.67 -0.15
N GLU A 64 2.78 -3.06 -1.42
CA GLU A 64 1.79 -4.01 -1.94
C GLU A 64 1.87 -5.38 -1.21
N ALA A 65 3.06 -5.91 -0.98
CA ALA A 65 3.20 -7.13 -0.17
C ALA A 65 2.76 -6.93 1.29
N MET A 66 2.96 -5.73 1.85
CA MET A 66 2.48 -5.37 3.19
C MET A 66 0.95 -5.20 3.20
N THR A 67 0.33 -4.78 2.08
CA THR A 67 -1.12 -4.66 1.98
C THR A 67 -1.82 -6.00 2.11
N ALA A 68 -1.18 -7.13 1.80
CA ALA A 68 -1.75 -8.45 2.07
C ALA A 68 -2.13 -8.66 3.56
N VAL A 69 -1.34 -8.09 4.49
CA VAL A 69 -1.50 -8.30 5.94
C VAL A 69 -1.93 -7.05 6.72
N CYS A 70 -1.88 -5.85 6.12
CA CYS A 70 -2.33 -4.59 6.75
C CYS A 70 -3.86 -4.41 6.65
N SER A 71 -4.41 -3.26 7.07
CA SER A 71 -5.87 -3.04 7.03
C SER A 71 -6.33 -2.03 5.96
N VAL A 72 -5.46 -1.22 5.35
CA VAL A 72 -5.89 -0.07 4.54
C VAL A 72 -5.54 -0.17 3.05
N GLY A 73 -4.38 -0.70 2.68
CA GLY A 73 -3.90 -0.73 1.28
C GLY A 73 -2.77 0.26 1.03
N LEU A 74 -2.65 0.73 -0.22
CA LEU A 74 -1.64 1.69 -0.66
C LEU A 74 -2.12 3.11 -0.37
N ASP A 75 -1.39 3.85 0.46
CA ASP A 75 -1.84 5.17 0.90
C ASP A 75 -0.73 6.22 0.88
N MET A 76 -1.09 7.43 0.40
CA MET A 76 -0.22 8.59 0.28
C MET A 76 1.12 8.25 -0.38
N ILE A 77 1.05 7.68 -1.58
CA ILE A 77 2.25 7.29 -2.33
C ILE A 77 2.46 8.27 -3.48
N ASN A 78 3.60 8.97 -3.46
CA ASN A 78 4.02 9.82 -4.57
C ASN A 78 4.57 8.95 -5.69
N ILE A 79 3.97 9.04 -6.88
CA ILE A 79 4.39 8.35 -8.10
C ILE A 79 4.85 9.36 -9.16
N PRO A 80 5.63 8.94 -10.18
CA PRO A 80 6.08 9.86 -11.22
C PRO A 80 4.91 10.58 -11.89
N GLY A 81 5.03 11.89 -12.13
CA GLY A 81 3.95 12.69 -12.69
C GLY A 81 3.55 12.33 -14.12
N ASP A 82 4.44 11.66 -14.84
CA ASP A 82 4.24 11.14 -16.20
C ASP A 82 3.72 9.69 -16.23
N THR A 83 3.30 9.14 -15.08
CA THR A 83 2.77 7.78 -15.00
C THR A 83 1.49 7.65 -15.85
N PRO A 84 1.45 6.72 -16.82
CA PRO A 84 0.27 6.50 -17.66
C PRO A 84 -0.95 6.01 -16.85
N ALA A 85 -2.15 6.33 -17.33
CA ALA A 85 -3.39 5.93 -16.69
C ALA A 85 -3.55 4.40 -16.59
N GLU A 86 -3.00 3.64 -17.53
CA GLU A 86 -3.02 2.18 -17.51
C GLU A 86 -2.18 1.61 -16.36
N VAL A 87 -1.07 2.26 -16.00
CA VAL A 87 -0.24 1.86 -14.86
C VAL A 87 -0.97 2.12 -13.55
N ILE A 88 -1.61 3.29 -13.41
CA ILE A 88 -2.43 3.60 -12.23
C ILE A 88 -3.60 2.61 -12.11
N SER A 89 -4.25 2.29 -13.23
CA SER A 89 -5.35 1.31 -13.28
C SER A 89 -4.88 -0.09 -12.87
N ALA A 90 -3.67 -0.48 -13.25
CA ALA A 90 -3.08 -1.76 -12.86
C ALA A 90 -2.78 -1.81 -11.36
N ILE A 91 -2.20 -0.76 -10.78
CA ILE A 91 -1.97 -0.66 -9.32
C ILE A 91 -3.29 -0.82 -8.56
N ILE A 92 -4.36 -0.17 -9.03
CA ILE A 92 -5.71 -0.32 -8.43
C ILE A 92 -6.23 -1.75 -8.58
N ALA A 93 -6.03 -2.37 -9.75
CA ALA A 93 -6.47 -3.74 -9.99
C ALA A 93 -5.74 -4.76 -9.10
N ASP A 94 -4.43 -4.60 -8.88
CA ASP A 94 -3.62 -5.46 -8.02
C ASP A 94 -4.07 -5.36 -6.56
N GLU A 95 -4.25 -4.14 -6.04
CA GLU A 95 -4.77 -3.93 -4.68
C GLU A 95 -6.21 -4.41 -4.51
N ALA A 96 -7.05 -4.25 -5.53
CA ALA A 96 -8.40 -4.80 -5.51
C ALA A 96 -8.39 -6.33 -5.50
N ALA A 97 -7.46 -6.98 -6.21
CA ALA A 97 -7.29 -8.43 -6.20
C ALA A 97 -6.81 -8.94 -4.83
N ILE A 98 -5.83 -8.28 -4.23
CA ILE A 98 -5.37 -8.57 -2.85
C ILE A 98 -6.54 -8.45 -1.87
N GLY A 99 -7.36 -7.40 -2.01
CA GLY A 99 -8.57 -7.18 -1.23
C GLY A 99 -9.58 -8.32 -1.37
N MET A 100 -9.94 -8.61 -2.62
CA MET A 100 -10.96 -9.58 -2.99
C MET A 100 -10.60 -11.01 -2.55
N VAL A 101 -9.35 -11.44 -2.77
CA VAL A 101 -8.88 -12.79 -2.43
C VAL A 101 -8.81 -12.98 -0.92
N ASN A 102 -8.34 -11.96 -0.19
CA ASN A 102 -8.15 -12.04 1.27
C ASN A 102 -9.39 -11.62 2.07
N SER A 103 -10.53 -11.35 1.41
CA SER A 103 -11.77 -10.91 2.07
C SER A 103 -11.54 -9.69 2.96
N LYS A 104 -10.79 -8.72 2.45
CA LYS A 104 -10.38 -7.52 3.16
C LYS A 104 -10.71 -6.27 2.35
N THR A 105 -10.89 -5.16 3.05
CA THR A 105 -10.98 -3.85 2.42
C THR A 105 -9.58 -3.36 2.07
N THR A 106 -9.40 -2.90 0.84
CA THR A 106 -8.20 -2.21 0.38
C THR A 106 -8.60 -0.87 -0.23
N ALA A 107 -7.67 0.08 -0.20
CA ALA A 107 -7.79 1.39 -0.78
C ALA A 107 -6.47 1.73 -1.49
N VAL A 108 -6.56 2.58 -2.50
CA VAL A 108 -5.42 3.09 -3.24
C VAL A 108 -5.49 4.61 -3.29
N ARG A 109 -4.50 5.26 -2.68
CA ARG A 109 -4.27 6.71 -2.77
C ARG A 109 -2.85 6.94 -3.27
N VAL A 110 -2.73 7.05 -4.59
CA VAL A 110 -1.49 7.43 -5.30
C VAL A 110 -1.59 8.86 -5.80
N ILE A 111 -0.47 9.58 -5.77
CA ILE A 111 -0.39 11.00 -6.13
C ILE A 111 0.66 11.16 -7.24
N PRO A 112 0.24 11.40 -8.49
CA PRO A 112 1.16 11.76 -9.56
C PRO A 112 1.83 13.10 -9.28
N ALA A 113 3.14 13.06 -9.03
CA ALA A 113 3.94 14.25 -8.73
C ALA A 113 4.31 14.98 -10.03
N ILE A 114 3.40 15.84 -10.51
CA ILE A 114 3.57 16.57 -11.78
C ILE A 114 4.84 17.42 -11.76
N GLY A 115 5.68 17.26 -12.78
CA GLY A 115 6.94 18.00 -12.91
C GLY A 115 8.06 17.52 -11.98
N LYS A 116 7.86 16.41 -11.26
CA LYS A 116 8.86 15.80 -10.38
C LYS A 116 9.36 14.47 -10.94
N LYS A 117 10.63 14.18 -10.71
CA LYS A 117 11.28 12.91 -11.07
C LYS A 117 11.36 11.97 -9.87
N VAL A 118 11.58 10.68 -10.16
CA VAL A 118 11.86 9.66 -9.11
C VAL A 118 12.99 10.15 -8.19
N GLY A 119 12.78 10.00 -6.89
CA GLY A 119 13.71 10.44 -5.84
C GLY A 119 13.59 11.92 -5.46
N GLU A 120 12.91 12.76 -6.25
CA GLU A 120 12.62 14.14 -5.84
C GLU A 120 11.50 14.17 -4.80
N GLU A 121 11.51 15.21 -3.97
CA GLU A 121 10.51 15.40 -2.91
C GLU A 121 9.30 16.20 -3.42
N LEU A 122 8.11 15.71 -3.06
CA LEU A 122 6.85 16.45 -3.17
C LEU A 122 6.38 16.81 -1.75
N SER A 123 6.15 18.10 -1.52
CA SER A 123 5.66 18.64 -0.24
C SER A 123 4.24 19.15 -0.42
N PHE A 124 3.33 18.70 0.45
CA PHE A 124 1.94 19.13 0.46
C PHE A 124 1.70 20.38 1.33
N GLY A 125 2.74 20.81 2.06
CA GLY A 125 2.72 22.00 2.92
C GLY A 125 2.24 21.71 4.35
N GLY A 126 2.97 22.25 5.33
CA GLY A 126 2.60 22.21 6.75
C GLY A 126 2.42 20.79 7.29
N LEU A 127 1.21 20.49 7.79
CA LEU A 127 0.85 19.21 8.41
C LEU A 127 0.40 18.13 7.41
N LEU A 128 0.35 18.45 6.11
CA LEU A 128 -0.18 17.54 5.06
C LEU A 128 0.87 16.53 4.57
N GLY A 129 2.07 16.56 5.13
CA GLY A 129 3.14 15.61 4.82
C GLY A 129 4.01 16.00 3.63
N SER A 130 5.02 15.16 3.40
CA SER A 130 5.97 15.25 2.30
C SER A 130 6.61 13.89 2.06
N GLY A 131 7.06 13.60 0.86
CA GLY A 131 7.88 12.42 0.65
C GLY A 131 8.45 12.29 -0.76
N PRO A 132 9.40 11.36 -0.94
CA PRO A 132 10.05 11.14 -2.22
C PRO A 132 9.08 10.53 -3.23
N VAL A 133 9.25 10.89 -4.49
CA VAL A 133 8.60 10.20 -5.61
C VAL A 133 9.20 8.80 -5.75
N MET A 134 8.38 7.78 -5.55
CA MET A 134 8.80 6.38 -5.58
C MET A 134 8.84 5.85 -7.03
N PRO A 135 9.81 5.00 -7.37
CA PRO A 135 9.86 4.38 -8.70
C PRO A 135 8.72 3.38 -8.89
N LEU A 136 8.23 3.29 -10.12
CA LEU A 136 7.30 2.26 -10.59
C LEU A 136 7.98 1.37 -11.64
N SER A 137 7.38 0.20 -11.90
CA SER A 137 7.80 -0.67 -13.00
C SER A 137 7.62 0.03 -14.35
N THR A 138 8.58 -0.14 -15.26
CA THR A 138 8.55 0.45 -16.61
C THR A 138 7.88 -0.45 -17.65
N TYR A 139 7.45 -1.66 -17.26
CA TYR A 139 6.74 -2.59 -18.15
C TYR A 139 5.27 -2.22 -18.26
N SER A 140 4.72 -2.30 -19.48
CA SER A 140 3.37 -1.81 -19.76
C SER A 140 2.26 -2.82 -19.44
N PRO A 141 1.26 -2.45 -18.60
CA PRO A 141 0.05 -3.25 -18.37
C PRO A 141 -1.09 -2.93 -19.36
N ALA A 142 -0.85 -2.09 -20.38
CA ALA A 142 -1.90 -1.54 -21.23
C ALA A 142 -2.78 -2.62 -21.90
N LYS A 143 -2.18 -3.72 -22.34
CA LYS A 143 -2.93 -4.84 -22.94
C LYS A 143 -3.88 -5.51 -21.96
N PHE A 144 -3.53 -5.59 -20.67
CA PHE A 144 -4.38 -6.20 -19.66
C PHE A 144 -5.54 -5.26 -19.31
N ILE A 145 -5.25 -3.99 -19.05
CA ILE A 145 -6.26 -2.98 -18.72
C ILE A 145 -7.25 -2.76 -19.87
N ALA A 146 -6.77 -2.72 -21.11
CA ALA A 146 -7.61 -2.55 -22.29
C ALA A 146 -8.59 -3.71 -22.54
N ARG A 147 -8.41 -4.89 -21.91
CA ARG A 147 -9.39 -6.00 -22.03
C ARG A 147 -10.75 -5.63 -21.45
N GLY A 148 -10.78 -4.75 -20.43
CA GLY A 148 -12.00 -4.38 -19.74
C GLY A 148 -12.78 -5.59 -19.20
N GLY A 149 -14.07 -5.39 -18.95
CA GLY A 149 -14.97 -6.44 -18.47
C GLY A 149 -14.96 -6.60 -16.95
N ARG A 150 -15.11 -7.85 -16.48
CA ARG A 150 -15.31 -8.17 -15.06
C ARG A 150 -14.36 -9.27 -14.61
N ILE A 151 -13.61 -9.00 -13.54
CA ILE A 151 -12.88 -10.04 -12.80
C ILE A 151 -13.91 -10.84 -11.98
N PRO A 152 -14.05 -12.15 -12.19
CA PRO A 152 -15.01 -12.97 -11.45
C PRO A 152 -14.61 -13.11 -9.98
N ALA A 153 -15.59 -13.37 -9.11
CA ALA A 153 -15.34 -13.56 -7.69
C ALA A 153 -14.48 -14.81 -7.43
N PRO A 154 -13.58 -14.79 -6.44
CA PRO A 154 -12.74 -15.92 -6.09
C PRO A 154 -13.58 -17.06 -5.48
N MET A 155 -13.15 -18.30 -5.70
CA MET A 155 -13.76 -19.46 -5.04
C MET A 155 -13.45 -19.43 -3.54
N GLN A 156 -14.49 -19.39 -2.70
CA GLN A 156 -14.30 -19.35 -1.24
C GLN A 156 -14.20 -20.72 -0.56
N SER A 157 -14.70 -21.78 -1.21
CA SER A 157 -14.81 -23.13 -0.63
C SER A 157 -13.56 -24.00 -0.78
N LEU A 158 -12.65 -23.66 -1.69
CA LEU A 158 -11.41 -24.42 -1.96
C LEU A 158 -10.20 -23.57 -1.55
N LYS A 159 -10.15 -23.17 -0.28
CA LYS A 159 -8.99 -22.47 0.29
C LYS A 159 -7.99 -23.53 0.77
N ASN A 160 -6.74 -23.41 0.33
CA ASN A 160 -5.60 -24.18 0.87
C ASN A 160 -5.17 -23.63 2.22
#